data_AF-A0A0E4BLU1-F1
#
_entry.id   AF-A0A0E4BLU1-F1
#
_cell.length_a   1.000
_cell.length_b   1.000
_cell.length_c   1.000
_cell.angle_alpha   90.00
_cell.angle_beta   90.00
_cell.angle_gamma   90.00
#
_symmetry.space_group_name_H-M   'P 1'
#
loop_
_entity.id
_entity.type
_entity.pdbx_description
1 polymer ?
#
loop_
_entity_poly.entity_id
_entity_poly.type
_entity_poly.pdbx_seq_one_letter_code
_entity_poly.pdbx_strand_id
1 'polypeptide(L)'
;MKLARRLLKSAPLSPYYAYEDFPGPNINTDDEFLAAATERGTTTFHPGCTCRMGPADSTWAVVDDQLRVHGLEGLRVIDASVMPRMISANLNASTMMIADRASDLIRGKVPMEAARIPDAAVA
;
A
#
# COMPACT_ATOMS: atom_id res chain seq x y z
N MET A 1 -11.52 2.14 -13.73
CA MET A 1 -11.74 2.11 -15.19
C MET A 1 -12.21 3.45 -15.77
N LYS A 2 -13.30 4.08 -15.28
CA LYS A 2 -13.79 5.39 -15.78
C LYS A 2 -12.71 6.46 -15.95
N LEU A 3 -11.82 6.63 -14.95
CA LEU A 3 -10.71 7.57 -15.02
C LEU A 3 -9.71 7.23 -16.14
N ALA A 4 -9.30 5.97 -16.24
CA ALA A 4 -8.37 5.50 -17.28
C ALA A 4 -8.95 5.73 -18.69
N ARG A 5 -10.23 5.41 -18.90
CA ARG A 5 -10.92 5.68 -20.17
C ARG A 5 -10.89 7.18 -20.55
N ARG A 6 -11.19 8.05 -19.59
CA ARG A 6 -11.16 9.50 -19.79
C ARG A 6 -9.75 10.04 -20.05
N LEU A 7 -8.75 9.48 -19.38
CA LEU A 7 -7.33 9.82 -19.60
C LEU A 7 -6.89 9.41 -21.02
N LEU A 8 -7.16 8.17 -21.44
CA LEU A 8 -6.80 7.66 -22.76
C LEU A 8 -7.43 8.45 -23.91
N LYS A 9 -8.62 9.04 -23.69
CA LYS A 9 -9.31 9.91 -24.66
C LYS A 9 -8.84 11.38 -24.65
N SER A 10 -7.84 11.73 -23.85
CA SER A 10 -7.31 13.09 -23.80
C SER A 10 -6.49 13.44 -25.06
N ALA A 11 -6.45 14.72 -25.41
CA ALA A 11 -5.74 15.20 -26.60
C ALA A 11 -4.25 14.77 -26.66
N PRO A 12 -3.47 14.82 -25.57
CA PRO A 12 -2.07 14.37 -25.58
C PRO A 12 -1.88 12.88 -25.89
N LEU A 13 -2.87 12.04 -25.54
CA LEU A 13 -2.82 10.59 -25.79
C LEU A 13 -3.46 10.18 -27.13
N SER A 14 -4.17 11.09 -27.80
CA SER A 14 -4.84 10.80 -29.08
C SER A 14 -3.94 10.23 -30.18
N PRO A 15 -2.64 10.59 -30.32
CA PRO A 15 -1.78 9.97 -31.34
C PRO A 15 -1.42 8.51 -31.03
N TYR A 16 -1.59 8.07 -29.78
CA TYR A 16 -1.20 6.74 -29.30
C TYR A 16 -2.40 5.83 -29.01
N TYR A 17 -3.61 6.39 -28.96
CA TYR A 17 -4.82 5.66 -28.65
C TYR A 17 -5.51 5.16 -29.93
N ALA A 18 -5.50 3.84 -30.14
CA ALA A 18 -6.19 3.22 -31.27
C ALA A 18 -7.68 3.04 -30.99
N TYR A 19 -8.03 2.23 -29.99
CA TYR A 19 -9.39 1.98 -29.54
C TYR A 19 -9.37 1.35 -28.13
N GLU A 20 -10.53 1.20 -27.52
CA GLU A 20 -10.69 0.49 -26.25
C GLU A 20 -11.07 -0.96 -26.49
N ASP A 21 -10.17 -1.88 -26.13
CA ASP A 21 -10.40 -3.33 -26.25
C ASP A 21 -11.25 -3.88 -25.09
N PHE A 22 -10.81 -3.64 -23.85
CA PHE A 22 -11.51 -4.04 -22.63
C PHE A 22 -11.66 -2.84 -21.68
N PRO A 23 -12.81 -2.67 -20.98
CA PRO A 23 -14.03 -3.48 -21.03
C PRO A 23 -14.87 -3.28 -22.31
N GLY A 24 -14.40 -2.42 -23.22
CA GLY A 24 -15.03 -2.14 -24.50
C GLY A 24 -15.91 -0.87 -24.44
N PRO A 25 -16.18 -0.25 -25.59
CA PRO A 25 -16.81 1.07 -25.66
C PRO A 25 -18.30 1.09 -25.23
N ASN A 26 -18.97 -0.07 -25.24
CA ASN A 26 -20.41 -0.16 -24.96
C ASN A 26 -20.74 -0.22 -23.46
N ILE A 27 -19.75 -0.44 -22.60
CA ILE A 27 -19.90 -0.50 -21.14
C ILE A 27 -19.94 0.91 -20.56
N ASN A 28 -21.04 1.35 -19.95
CA ASN A 28 -21.24 2.75 -19.55
C ASN A 28 -21.87 2.95 -18.16
N THR A 29 -22.44 1.91 -17.56
CA THR A 29 -23.03 1.97 -16.20
C THR A 29 -22.05 1.49 -15.13
N ASP A 30 -22.25 1.88 -13.88
CA ASP A 30 -21.41 1.42 -12.76
C ASP A 30 -21.48 -0.10 -12.56
N ASP A 31 -22.66 -0.70 -12.76
CA ASP A 31 -22.85 -2.15 -12.64
C ASP A 31 -22.07 -2.90 -13.73
N GLU A 32 -22.07 -2.41 -14.96
CA GLU A 32 -21.28 -2.99 -16.06
C GLU A 32 -19.77 -2.85 -15.81
N PHE A 33 -19.31 -1.70 -15.30
CA PHE A 33 -17.92 -1.55 -14.92
C PHE A 33 -17.55 -2.47 -13.75
N LEU A 34 -18.43 -2.66 -12.77
CA LEU A 34 -18.19 -3.57 -11.66
C LEU A 34 -18.13 -5.03 -12.13
N ALA A 35 -19.01 -5.43 -13.05
CA ALA A 35 -18.98 -6.75 -13.66
C ALA A 35 -17.64 -6.99 -14.38
N ALA A 36 -17.20 -6.03 -15.19
CA ALA A 36 -15.89 -6.11 -15.86
C ALA A 36 -14.71 -6.15 -14.88
N ALA A 37 -14.78 -5.38 -13.78
CA ALA A 37 -13.77 -5.40 -12.73
C ALA A 37 -13.71 -6.76 -12.02
N THR A 38 -14.84 -7.44 -11.90
CA THR A 38 -14.96 -8.75 -11.28
C THR A 38 -14.45 -9.86 -12.20
N GLU A 39 -14.71 -9.76 -13.50
CA GLU A 39 -14.25 -10.73 -14.52
C GLU A 39 -12.72 -10.78 -14.62
N ARG A 40 -12.05 -9.63 -14.62
CA ARG A 40 -10.59 -9.53 -14.86
C ARG A 40 -9.79 -8.88 -13.74
N GLY A 41 -10.43 -8.61 -12.61
CA GLY A 41 -9.76 -8.09 -11.43
C GLY A 41 -8.63 -9.01 -11.01
N THR A 42 -7.43 -8.46 -10.89
CA THR A 42 -6.25 -9.20 -10.44
C THR A 42 -5.55 -8.44 -9.33
N THR A 43 -4.67 -9.14 -8.63
CA THR A 43 -3.81 -8.54 -7.62
C THR A 43 -2.54 -7.99 -8.27
N THR A 44 -1.99 -6.92 -7.69
CA THR A 44 -0.63 -6.47 -7.98
C THR A 44 0.40 -7.15 -7.06
N PHE A 45 0.03 -8.28 -6.44
CA PHE A 45 0.89 -9.11 -5.58
C PHE A 45 1.39 -8.39 -4.31
N HIS A 46 0.53 -7.62 -3.66
CA HIS A 46 0.85 -6.88 -2.43
C HIS A 46 -0.04 -7.28 -1.24
N PRO A 47 -0.08 -8.57 -0.82
CA PRO A 47 -0.75 -8.94 0.43
C PRO A 47 0.00 -8.35 1.63
N GLY A 48 -0.73 -7.88 2.65
CA GLY A 48 -0.17 -7.31 3.87
C GLY A 48 -1.26 -7.11 4.93
N CYS A 49 -0.89 -6.47 6.04
CA CYS A 49 -1.82 -6.10 7.12
C CYS A 49 -2.52 -7.27 7.83
N THR A 50 -1.97 -8.49 7.83
CA THR A 50 -2.56 -9.65 8.52
C THR A 50 -2.13 -9.81 9.98
N CYS A 51 -0.99 -9.23 10.38
CA CYS A 51 -0.51 -9.17 11.77
C CYS A 51 -0.32 -7.72 12.22
N ARG A 52 -1.38 -6.91 12.04
CA ARG A 52 -1.32 -5.45 12.15
C ARG A 52 -0.69 -4.96 13.45
N MET A 53 0.16 -3.95 13.32
CA MET A 53 0.67 -3.15 14.43
C MET A 53 -0.42 -2.23 14.99
N GLY A 54 -0.57 -2.19 16.31
CA GLY A 54 -1.53 -1.32 16.98
C GLY A 54 -1.50 -1.42 18.52
N PRO A 55 -2.30 -0.58 19.20
CA PRO A 55 -2.42 -0.59 20.66
C PRO A 55 -2.88 -1.95 21.21
N ALA A 56 -2.45 -2.30 22.43
CA ALA A 56 -2.75 -3.60 23.04
C ALA A 56 -4.25 -3.80 23.38
N ASP A 57 -5.01 -2.72 23.53
CA ASP A 57 -6.46 -2.75 23.74
C ASP A 57 -7.26 -2.88 22.43
N SER A 58 -6.60 -2.84 21.28
CA SER A 58 -7.25 -2.99 19.97
C SER A 58 -7.47 -4.46 19.63
N THR A 59 -8.72 -4.85 19.37
CA THR A 59 -9.10 -6.24 19.05
C THR A 59 -8.55 -6.78 17.72
N TRP A 60 -8.01 -5.90 16.87
CA TRP A 60 -7.48 -6.23 15.55
C TRP A 60 -5.94 -6.21 15.49
N ALA A 61 -5.26 -5.76 16.54
CA ALA A 61 -3.81 -5.63 16.57
C ALA A 61 -3.16 -6.95 17.02
N VAL A 62 -2.07 -7.32 16.35
CA VAL A 62 -1.28 -8.52 16.66
C VAL A 62 0.06 -8.15 17.28
N VAL A 63 0.63 -7.02 16.87
CA VAL A 63 1.91 -6.52 17.41
C VAL A 63 1.80 -5.10 17.94
N ASP A 64 2.68 -4.72 18.86
CA ASP A 64 2.83 -3.35 19.35
C ASP A 64 3.72 -2.48 18.43
N ASP A 65 3.94 -1.22 18.82
CA ASP A 65 4.80 -0.26 18.11
C ASP A 65 6.29 -0.62 18.10
N GLN A 66 6.67 -1.66 18.86
CA GLN A 66 7.99 -2.28 18.86
C GLN A 66 8.01 -3.60 18.06
N LEU A 67 6.93 -3.91 17.34
CA LEU A 67 6.76 -5.14 16.55
C LEU A 67 6.73 -6.43 17.39
N ARG A 68 6.53 -6.32 18.71
CA ARG A 68 6.42 -7.47 19.62
C ARG A 68 5.00 -8.01 19.58
N VAL A 69 4.87 -9.34 19.56
CA VAL A 69 3.54 -9.97 19.57
C VAL A 69 2.87 -9.77 20.92
N HIS A 70 1.64 -9.27 20.92
CA HIS A 70 0.87 -9.06 22.14
C HIS A 70 0.67 -10.38 22.91
N GLY A 71 0.93 -10.36 24.21
CA GLY A 71 0.77 -11.53 25.09
C GLY A 71 1.87 -12.59 25.00
N LEU A 72 2.92 -12.36 24.20
CA LEU A 72 4.07 -13.27 24.08
C LEU A 72 5.39 -12.54 24.32
N GLU A 73 6.32 -13.23 24.97
CA GLU A 73 7.67 -12.74 25.17
C GLU A 73 8.63 -13.31 24.12
N GLY A 74 9.66 -12.54 23.75
CA GLY A 74 10.72 -13.00 22.85
C GLY A 74 10.31 -13.20 21.38
N LEU A 75 9.09 -12.83 20.98
CA LEU A 75 8.58 -13.00 19.61
C LEU A 75 8.23 -11.66 18.95
N ARG A 76 8.67 -11.48 17.70
CA ARG A 76 8.33 -10.33 16.84
C ARG A 76 7.88 -10.80 15.45
N VAL A 77 7.07 -9.97 14.78
CA VAL A 77 6.74 -10.12 13.35
C VAL A 77 7.35 -8.96 12.59
N ILE A 78 8.08 -9.23 11.50
CA ILE A 78 8.87 -8.21 10.80
C ILE A 78 8.74 -8.43 9.29
N ASP A 79 7.59 -8.07 8.73
CA ASP A 79 7.29 -8.15 7.30
C ASP A 79 6.14 -7.20 6.91
N ALA A 80 5.54 -7.36 5.72
CA ALA A 80 4.40 -6.54 5.28
C ALA A 80 3.10 -6.76 6.09
N SER A 81 2.99 -7.85 6.84
CA SER A 81 1.80 -8.17 7.62
C SER A 81 1.56 -7.19 8.77
N VAL A 82 2.62 -6.53 9.27
CA VAL A 82 2.52 -5.59 10.40
C VAL A 82 2.01 -4.22 10.03
N MET A 83 1.95 -3.89 8.73
CA MET A 83 1.41 -2.62 8.28
C MET A 83 -0.04 -2.48 8.80
N PRO A 84 -0.40 -1.40 9.53
CA PRO A 84 -1.75 -1.25 10.06
C PRO A 84 -2.81 -1.15 8.96
N ARG A 85 -2.42 -0.54 7.83
CA ARG A 85 -3.23 -0.32 6.63
C ARG A 85 -2.35 -0.39 5.38
N MET A 86 -2.99 -0.67 4.24
CA MET A 86 -2.31 -0.62 2.95
C MET A 86 -1.82 0.79 2.64
N ILE A 87 -0.56 0.90 2.24
CA ILE A 87 0.04 2.15 1.78
C ILE A 87 -0.21 2.36 0.29
N SER A 88 -0.18 3.61 -0.16
CA SER A 88 -0.31 3.99 -1.58
C SER A 88 1.02 3.85 -2.33
N ALA A 89 1.67 2.68 -2.24
CA ALA A 89 2.94 2.37 -2.89
C ALA A 89 3.14 0.86 -3.02
N ASN A 90 4.10 0.44 -3.86
CA ASN A 90 4.60 -0.94 -3.87
C ASN A 90 5.27 -1.28 -2.52
N LEU A 91 5.00 -2.46 -1.98
CA LEU A 91 5.35 -2.78 -0.59
C LEU A 91 6.83 -3.04 -0.35
N ASN A 92 7.60 -3.40 -1.38
CA ASN A 92 8.99 -3.86 -1.22
C ASN A 92 9.86 -2.88 -0.41
N ALA A 93 9.86 -1.60 -0.79
CA ALA A 93 10.67 -0.58 -0.11
C ALA A 93 10.23 -0.39 1.35
N SER A 94 8.93 -0.42 1.62
CA SER A 94 8.39 -0.28 2.97
C SER A 94 8.66 -1.51 3.83
N THR A 95 8.59 -2.72 3.27
CA THR A 95 8.95 -3.95 3.98
C THR A 95 10.43 -3.98 4.33
N MET A 96 11.32 -3.57 3.42
CA MET A 96 12.74 -3.39 3.71
C MET A 96 12.96 -2.37 4.83
N MET A 97 12.28 -1.23 4.77
CA MET A 97 12.37 -0.20 5.82
C MET A 97 11.87 -0.71 7.17
N ILE A 98 10.77 -1.48 7.21
CA ILE A 98 10.29 -2.13 8.44
C ILE A 98 11.36 -3.06 9.01
N ALA A 99 12.01 -3.86 8.17
CA ALA A 99 13.09 -4.77 8.59
C ALA A 99 14.31 -4.01 9.13
N ASP A 100 14.71 -2.93 8.47
CA ASP A 100 15.82 -2.08 8.91
C ASP A 100 15.50 -1.41 10.26
N ARG A 101 14.28 -0.86 10.40
CA ARG A 101 13.82 -0.28 11.66
C ARG A 101 13.78 -1.32 12.78
N ALA A 102 13.30 -2.53 12.49
CA ALA A 102 13.26 -3.61 13.46
C ALA A 102 14.67 -4.03 13.93
N SER A 103 15.66 -4.03 13.04
CA SER A 103 17.07 -4.28 13.38
C SER A 103 17.56 -3.29 14.43
N ASP A 104 17.27 -1.99 14.26
CA ASP A 104 17.61 -0.97 15.26
C ASP A 104 16.90 -1.19 16.59
N LEU A 105 15.60 -1.51 16.58
CA LEU A 105 14.83 -1.80 17.79
C LEU A 105 15.37 -3.02 18.55
N ILE A 106 15.79 -4.07 17.84
CA ILE A 106 16.38 -5.28 18.43
C ILE A 106 17.76 -4.97 19.02
N ARG A 107 18.53 -4.10 18.38
CA ARG A 107 19.88 -3.71 18.81
C ARG A 107 19.90 -2.56 19.83
N GLY A 108 18.75 -2.02 20.22
CA GLY A 108 18.66 -0.89 21.14
C GLY A 108 19.23 0.41 20.57
N LYS A 109 19.23 0.58 19.24
CA LYS A 109 19.70 1.80 18.58
C LYS A 109 18.59 2.86 18.56
N VAL A 110 18.97 4.09 18.89
CA VAL A 110 18.08 5.25 18.82
C VAL A 110 18.00 5.71 17.36
N PRO A 111 16.78 5.96 16.82
CA PRO A 111 16.66 6.54 15.48
C PRO A 111 17.36 7.90 15.42
N MET A 112 17.94 8.21 14.26
CA MET A 112 18.53 9.53 14.01
C MET A 112 17.47 10.64 14.13
N GLU A 113 17.92 11.87 14.45
CA GLU A 113 17.05 13.05 14.40
C GLU A 113 16.46 13.20 12.99
N ALA A 114 15.17 13.55 12.92
CA ALA A 114 14.49 13.75 11.65
C ALA A 114 15.19 14.84 10.82
N ALA A 115 15.41 14.55 9.53
CA ALA A 115 15.98 15.53 8.62
C ALA A 115 15.04 16.75 8.50
N ARG A 116 15.58 17.94 8.76
CA ARG A 116 14.85 19.21 8.54
C ARG A 116 14.94 19.58 7.07
N ILE A 117 13.85 19.43 6.33
CA ILE A 117 13.76 19.89 4.93
C ILE A 117 13.35 21.37 4.96
N PRO A 118 14.14 22.30 4.40
CA PRO A 118 13.76 23.70 4.32
C PRO A 118 12.46 23.90 3.52
N ASP A 119 11.58 24.79 3.98
CA ASP A 119 10.25 25.04 3.41
C ASP A 119 10.25 25.42 1.91
N ALA A 120 11.40 25.82 1.36
CA ALA A 120 11.52 26.35 -0.01
C ALA A 120 11.49 25.29 -1.14
N ALA A 121 11.33 24.00 -0.83
CA ALA A 121 11.36 22.93 -1.84
C ALA A 121 9.97 22.55 -2.41
N VAL A 122 8.90 23.27 -2.03
CA VAL A 122 7.53 23.00 -2.49
C VAL A 122 6.88 24.30 -3.00
N ALA A 123 7.38 24.81 -4.13
CA ALA A 123 6.74 25.87 -4.91
C ALA A 123 6.75 25.49 -6.39
#